data_AF-A0A9D9VE41-F1
#
_entry.id   AF-A0A9D9VE41-F1
#
_cell.length_a   1.000
_cell.length_b   1.000
_cell.length_c   1.000
_cell.angle_alpha   90.00
_cell.angle_beta   90.00
_cell.angle_gamma   90.00
#
_symmetry.space_group_name_H-M   'P 1'
#
loop_
_entity.id
_entity.type
_entity.pdbx_description
1 polymer ?
#
loop_
_entity_poly.entity_id
_entity_poly.type
_entity_poly.pdbx_seq_one_letter_code
_entity_poly.pdbx_strand_id
1 'polypeptide(L)'
;NPLDFQFPEWRKGKIKNSKKAIEFLGEYRWSSYMDYTGQKNFPSLIQKDFILERVGDKSKFKKEMIDWLKNFNELGIKEVILE
;
A
#
# COMPACT_ATOMS: atom_id res chain seq x y z
N ASN A 1 -0.12 -0.18 -11.23
CA ASN A 1 -0.53 -0.27 -9.81
C ASN A 1 -2.05 -0.45 -9.83
N PRO A 2 -2.65 -1.34 -9.01
CA PRO A 2 -4.11 -1.49 -8.96
C PRO A 2 -4.88 -0.16 -8.88
N LEU A 3 -4.35 0.82 -8.14
CA LEU A 3 -4.97 2.13 -7.95
C LEU A 3 -5.16 2.92 -9.26
N ASP A 4 -4.41 2.60 -10.32
CA ASP A 4 -4.57 3.20 -11.65
C ASP A 4 -5.98 2.97 -12.24
N PHE A 5 -6.64 1.87 -11.87
CA PHE A 5 -7.92 1.48 -12.45
C PHE A 5 -9.12 2.19 -11.80
N GLN A 6 -9.08 2.41 -10.47
CA GLN A 6 -10.22 2.94 -9.71
C GLN A 6 -9.95 4.30 -9.06
N PHE A 7 -8.69 4.68 -8.86
CA PHE A 7 -8.30 5.90 -8.16
C PHE A 7 -7.25 6.68 -8.95
N PRO A 8 -7.43 6.98 -10.26
CA PRO A 8 -6.39 7.54 -11.12
C PRO A 8 -5.79 8.87 -10.60
N GLU A 9 -6.48 9.57 -9.69
CA GLU A 9 -5.95 10.72 -8.99
C GLU A 9 -4.69 10.42 -8.15
N TRP A 10 -4.44 9.15 -7.79
CA TRP A 10 -3.29 8.72 -6.99
C TRP A 10 -1.95 9.08 -7.66
N ARG A 11 -1.91 9.05 -9.00
CA ARG A 11 -0.76 9.52 -9.80
C ARG A 11 -0.48 11.01 -9.65
N LYS A 12 -1.47 11.79 -9.22
CA LYS A 12 -1.35 13.23 -8.95
C LYS A 12 -1.08 13.52 -7.47
N GLY A 13 -0.64 12.54 -6.71
CA GLY A 13 -0.26 12.76 -5.31
C GLY A 13 -1.42 12.70 -4.31
N LYS A 14 -2.62 12.28 -4.72
CA LYS A 14 -3.81 12.41 -3.87
C LYS A 14 -4.72 11.21 -3.99
N ILE A 15 -5.36 10.83 -2.89
CA ILE A 15 -6.50 9.92 -2.90
C ILE A 15 -7.63 10.58 -2.12
N LYS A 16 -8.79 10.74 -2.76
CA LYS A 16 -9.95 11.39 -2.12
C LYS A 16 -10.55 10.55 -1.00
N ASN A 17 -10.53 9.23 -1.16
CA ASN A 17 -11.12 8.29 -0.22
C ASN A 17 -10.17 7.12 0.04
N SER A 18 -9.23 7.32 0.97
CA SER A 18 -8.21 6.32 1.32
C SER A 18 -8.83 5.02 1.87
N LYS A 19 -10.02 5.09 2.49
CA LYS A 19 -10.74 3.90 2.95
C LYS A 19 -11.16 3.01 1.78
N LYS A 20 -11.82 3.59 0.76
CA LYS A 20 -12.20 2.86 -0.46
C LYS A 20 -10.99 2.31 -1.22
N ALA A 21 -9.89 3.06 -1.26
CA ALA A 21 -8.66 2.60 -1.90
C ALA A 21 -8.09 1.36 -1.21
N ILE A 22 -8.09 1.33 0.12
CA ILE A 22 -7.64 0.16 0.90
C ILE A 22 -8.58 -1.03 0.76
N GLU A 23 -9.90 -0.80 0.76
CA GLU A 23 -10.90 -1.85 0.50
C GLU A 23 -10.65 -2.50 -0.86
N PHE A 24 -10.51 -1.69 -1.91
CA PHE A 24 -10.17 -2.17 -3.25
C PHE A 24 -8.85 -2.95 -3.30
N LEU A 25 -7.79 -2.47 -2.63
CA LEU A 25 -6.52 -3.19 -2.53
C LEU A 25 -6.64 -4.52 -1.75
N GLY A 26 -7.63 -4.67 -0.87
CA GLY A 26 -7.92 -5.91 -0.16
C GLY A 26 -8.68 -6.95 -1.01
N GLU A 27 -9.30 -6.53 -2.10
CA GLU A 27 -10.11 -7.39 -2.97
C GLU A 27 -9.45 -7.67 -4.33
N TYR A 28 -8.60 -6.76 -4.80
CA TYR A 28 -7.99 -6.88 -6.12
C TYR A 28 -6.92 -7.97 -6.17
N ARG A 29 -7.16 -9.03 -6.96
CA ARG A 29 -6.31 -10.25 -7.04
C ARG A 29 -4.80 -9.98 -7.17
N TRP A 30 -4.37 -8.95 -7.88
CA TRP A 30 -2.94 -8.64 -8.07
C TRP A 30 -2.39 -7.60 -7.09
N SER A 31 -3.04 -7.42 -5.94
CA SER A 31 -2.60 -6.55 -4.87
C SER A 31 -1.76 -7.32 -3.85
N SER A 32 -0.52 -6.89 -3.62
CA SER A 32 0.33 -7.42 -2.54
C SER A 32 -0.16 -7.02 -1.14
N TYR A 33 -1.07 -6.05 -1.04
CA TYR A 33 -1.62 -5.58 0.22
C TYR A 33 -2.29 -6.71 1.02
N MET A 34 -2.95 -7.65 0.33
CA MET A 34 -3.51 -8.86 0.95
C MET A 34 -2.43 -9.68 1.67
N ASP A 35 -1.32 -9.97 1.00
CA ASP A 35 -0.25 -10.79 1.58
C ASP A 35 0.38 -10.14 2.82
N TYR A 36 0.59 -8.82 2.77
CA TYR A 36 1.12 -8.06 3.90
C TYR A 36 0.13 -7.96 5.08
N THR A 37 -1.17 -7.95 4.81
CA THR A 37 -2.21 -7.91 5.85
C THR A 37 -2.65 -9.29 6.36
N GLY A 38 -2.05 -10.36 5.83
CA GLY A 38 -2.22 -11.74 6.31
C GLY A 38 -3.18 -12.60 5.50
N GLN A 39 -3.75 -12.07 4.42
CA GLN A 39 -4.54 -12.84 3.46
C GLN A 39 -3.61 -13.42 2.38
N LYS A 40 -3.47 -14.75 2.35
CA LYS A 40 -2.60 -15.43 1.39
C LYS A 40 -3.10 -15.21 -0.04
N ASN A 41 -2.29 -14.56 -0.87
CA ASN A 41 -2.61 -14.25 -2.25
C ASN A 41 -1.49 -14.72 -3.19
N PHE A 42 -0.30 -14.12 -3.13
CA PHE A 42 0.91 -14.57 -3.83
C PHE A 42 2.16 -14.39 -2.95
N PRO A 43 2.24 -15.04 -1.78
CA PRO A 43 3.32 -14.81 -0.82
C PRO A 43 4.72 -15.20 -1.37
N SER A 44 4.79 -16.09 -2.35
CA SER A 44 6.05 -16.50 -3.00
C SER A 44 6.62 -15.44 -3.94
N LEU A 45 5.84 -14.41 -4.30
CA LEU A 45 6.26 -13.33 -5.20
C LEU A 45 6.71 -12.07 -4.45
N ILE A 46 6.62 -12.06 -3.12
CA ILE A 46 6.96 -10.90 -2.29
C ILE A 46 8.01 -11.24 -1.24
N GLN A 47 8.84 -10.26 -0.89
CA GLN A 47 9.76 -10.36 0.25
C GLN A 47 9.05 -9.86 1.51
N LYS A 48 8.09 -10.66 2.00
CA LYS A 48 7.21 -10.27 3.10
C LYS A 48 7.99 -9.90 4.37
N ASP A 49 8.95 -10.74 4.75
CA ASP A 49 9.70 -10.58 5.99
C ASP A 49 10.55 -9.31 5.98
N PHE A 50 11.22 -9.02 4.85
CA PHE A 50 12.00 -7.80 4.67
C PHE A 50 11.20 -6.52 4.95
N ILE A 51 9.94 -6.47 4.51
CA ILE A 51 9.06 -5.31 4.74
C ILE A 51 8.53 -5.29 6.17
N LEU A 52 8.07 -6.43 6.69
CA LEU A 52 7.52 -6.51 8.04
C LEU A 52 8.58 -6.28 9.13
N GLU A 53 9.84 -6.63 8.91
CA GLU A 53 10.94 -6.28 9.83
C GLU A 53 11.11 -4.75 10.01
N ARG A 54 10.86 -3.97 8.95
CA ARG A 54 11.00 -2.50 8.96
C ARG A 54 9.74 -1.79 9.42
N VAL A 55 8.59 -2.27 8.97
CA VAL A 55 7.30 -1.64 9.25
C VAL A 55 6.77 -2.09 10.61
N GLY A 56 6.99 -3.34 10.99
CA GLY A 56 6.45 -4.00 12.17
C GLY A 56 5.39 -5.04 11.79
N ASP A 57 4.41 -5.25 12.67
CA ASP A 57 3.36 -6.24 12.42
C ASP A 57 2.36 -5.83 11.33
N LYS A 58 1.48 -6.77 10.97
CA LYS A 58 0.39 -6.58 9.98
C LYS A 58 -0.56 -5.42 10.32
N SER A 59 -0.78 -5.14 11.61
CA SER A 59 -1.68 -4.07 12.07
C SER A 59 -1.01 -2.72 11.85
N LYS A 60 0.27 -2.62 12.19
CA LYS A 60 1.08 -1.44 11.92
C LYS A 60 1.18 -1.20 10.42
N PHE A 61 1.48 -2.22 9.61
CA PHE A 61 1.49 -2.10 8.14
C PHE A 61 0.16 -1.56 7.59
N LYS A 62 -0.97 -2.09 8.04
CA LYS A 62 -2.30 -1.59 7.61
C LYS A 62 -2.50 -0.12 7.97
N LYS A 63 -2.09 0.29 9.18
CA LYS A 63 -2.18 1.67 9.62
C LYS A 63 -1.29 2.59 8.78
N GLU A 64 -0.02 2.23 8.59
CA GLU A 64 0.94 2.99 7.79
C GLU A 64 0.46 3.15 6.34
N MET A 65 -0.13 2.11 5.73
CA MET A 65 -0.71 2.21 4.39
C MET A 65 -1.89 3.19 4.32
N ILE A 66 -2.77 3.18 5.32
CA ILE A 66 -3.90 4.13 5.39
C ILE A 66 -3.37 5.56 5.57
N ASP A 67 -2.41 5.76 6.46
CA ASP A 67 -1.85 7.07 6.77
C ASP A 67 -1.04 7.61 5.58
N TRP A 68 -0.27 6.77 4.89
CA TRP A 68 0.40 7.11 3.64
C TRP A 68 -0.58 7.55 2.54
N LEU A 69 -1.70 6.85 2.38
CA LEU A 69 -2.71 7.22 1.39
C LEU A 69 -3.48 8.50 1.76
N LYS A 70 -3.54 8.88 3.04
CA LYS A 70 -4.12 10.16 3.49
C LYS A 70 -3.15 11.32 3.31
N ASN A 71 -1.88 11.10 3.65
CA ASN A 71 -0.84 12.11 3.72
C ASN A 71 0.12 12.05 2.51
N PHE A 72 -0.35 11.51 1.39
CA PHE A 72 0.44 11.18 0.21
C PHE A 72 1.26 12.37 -0.33
N ASN A 73 0.78 13.60 -0.16
CA ASN A 73 1.48 14.82 -0.58
C ASN A 73 2.52 15.35 0.42
N GLU A 74 2.47 14.93 1.69
CA GLU A 74 3.37 15.44 2.75
C GLU A 74 4.63 14.60 2.87
N LEU A 75 4.55 13.32 2.50
CA LEU A 75 5.69 12.42 2.37
C LEU A 75 6.30 12.61 0.99
N GLY A 76 7.20 13.58 0.87
CA GLY A 76 8.01 13.77 -0.34
C GLY A 76 8.74 12.48 -0.69
N ILE A 77 8.19 11.70 -1.63
CA ILE A 77 8.86 10.58 -2.31
C ILE A 77 9.93 11.15 -3.26
N LYS A 78 10.82 11.99 -2.74
CA LYS A 78 12.03 12.46 -3.43
C LYS A 78 13.28 11.85 -2.80
N GLU A 79 13.22 11.33 -1.58
CA GLU A 79 14.38 10.71 -0.90
C GLU A 79 14.38 9.17 -0.93
N VAL A 80 13.29 8.51 -1.37
CA VAL A 80 13.16 7.04 -1.35
C VAL A 80 13.33 6.41 -2.74
N ILE A 81 13.80 7.18 -3.73
CA ILE A 81 14.37 6.56 -4.93
C ILE A 81 15.78 6.14 -4.51
N LEU A 82 15.89 4.87 -4.12
CA LEU A 82 17.16 4.18 -3.96
C LEU A 82 18.02 4.43 -5.21
N GLU A 83 19.16 5.08 -5.02
CA GLU A 83 20.30 5.01 -5.95
C GLU A 83 20.78 3.56 -6.10
#